data_AF-A0A1R0X1C0-F1
#
_entry.id   AF-A0A1R0X1C0-F1
#
_cell.length_a   1.000
_cell.length_b   1.000
_cell.length_c   1.000
_cell.angle_alpha   90.00
_cell.angle_beta   90.00
_cell.angle_gamma   90.00
#
_symmetry.space_group_name_H-M   'P 1'
#
loop_
_entity.id
_entity.type
_entity.pdbx_description
1 polymer ?
#
loop_
_entity_poly.entity_id
_entity_poly.type
_entity_poly.pdbx_seq_one_letter_code
_entity_poly.pdbx_strand_id
1 'polypeptide(L)'
;MIELISLERCVGCKLCTKVCPTNVFEMQGKIPVIARQEDCQTCFMCEAYCPVDALYVAPQADQLIGVNEEALIQSGVLGSWRAEIGWGPGANGSMAERDTTPYFEVFTEQYRT
;
A
#
# COMPACT_ATOMS: atom_id res chain seq x y z
N MET A 1 -5.10 6.90 6.85
CA MET A 1 -4.90 5.59 7.51
C MET A 1 -5.52 4.51 6.65
N ILE A 2 -5.36 3.22 6.96
CA ILE A 2 -6.08 2.17 6.23
C ILE A 2 -7.58 2.42 6.40
N GLU A 3 -8.35 2.46 5.31
CA GLU A 3 -9.80 2.75 5.35
C GLU A 3 -10.64 1.62 4.74
N LEU A 4 -10.06 0.79 3.86
CA LEU A 4 -10.80 -0.26 3.17
C LEU A 4 -9.99 -1.56 3.03
N ILE A 5 -10.70 -2.67 3.23
CA ILE A 5 -10.35 -4.00 2.72
C ILE A 5 -11.50 -4.45 1.82
N SER A 6 -11.29 -4.47 0.50
CA SER A 6 -12.23 -5.01 -0.47
C SER A 6 -12.37 -6.52 -0.29
N LEU A 7 -13.52 -6.95 0.22
CA LEU A 7 -13.79 -8.38 0.45
C LEU A 7 -13.98 -9.15 -0.86
N GLU A 8 -14.45 -8.47 -1.91
CA GLU A 8 -14.60 -9.06 -3.24
C GLU A 8 -13.24 -9.36 -3.89
N ARG A 9 -12.27 -8.46 -3.74
CA ARG A 9 -10.93 -8.62 -4.32
C ARG A 9 -10.01 -9.49 -3.47
N CYS A 10 -10.19 -9.49 -2.15
CA CYS A 10 -9.25 -10.13 -1.23
C CYS A 10 -9.18 -11.66 -1.43
N VAL A 11 -7.98 -12.15 -1.69
CA VAL A 11 -7.70 -13.59 -1.84
C VAL A 11 -7.19 -14.27 -0.56
N GLY A 12 -7.16 -13.56 0.57
CA GLY A 12 -6.74 -14.13 1.86
C GLY A 12 -5.27 -14.54 1.97
N CYS A 13 -4.37 -13.90 1.20
CA CYS A 13 -2.94 -14.25 1.14
C CYS A 13 -2.14 -13.92 2.41
N LYS A 14 -2.69 -13.11 3.33
CA LYS A 14 -2.07 -12.69 4.60
C LYS A 14 -0.79 -11.85 4.44
N LEU A 15 -0.54 -11.22 3.29
CA LEU A 15 0.63 -10.35 3.14
C LEU A 15 0.47 -9.07 3.94
N CYS A 16 -0.72 -8.46 3.97
CA CYS A 16 -0.98 -7.23 4.74
C CYS A 16 -0.65 -7.37 6.24
N THR A 17 -0.96 -8.51 6.86
CA THR A 17 -0.62 -8.78 8.26
C THR A 17 0.87 -8.95 8.48
N LYS A 18 1.61 -9.50 7.49
CA LYS A 18 3.06 -9.72 7.59
C LYS A 18 3.87 -8.44 7.40
N VAL A 19 3.41 -7.54 6.54
CA VAL A 19 4.18 -6.33 6.16
C VAL A 19 3.81 -5.10 6.99
N CYS A 20 2.70 -5.14 7.73
CA CYS A 20 2.29 -4.01 8.55
C CYS A 20 3.21 -3.88 9.78
N PRO A 21 4.00 -2.80 9.91
CA PRO A 21 4.97 -2.66 10.99
C PRO A 21 4.31 -2.46 12.36
N THR A 22 3.08 -1.93 12.38
CA THR A 22 2.32 -1.65 13.60
C THR A 22 1.21 -2.67 13.86
N ASN A 23 1.20 -3.79 13.14
CA ASN A 23 0.25 -4.89 13.35
C ASN A 23 -1.23 -4.47 13.29
N VAL A 24 -1.61 -3.55 12.39
CA VAL A 24 -2.99 -3.03 12.27
C VAL A 24 -4.04 -4.12 11.97
N PHE A 25 -3.61 -5.21 11.31
CA PHE A 25 -4.50 -6.25 10.81
C PHE A 25 -4.55 -7.48 11.72
N GLU A 26 -5.72 -8.09 11.84
CA GLU A 26 -5.91 -9.43 12.37
C GLU A 26 -6.56 -10.34 11.34
N MET A 27 -6.38 -11.65 11.47
CA MET A 27 -7.03 -12.63 10.60
C MET A 27 -8.32 -13.14 11.23
N GLN A 28 -9.45 -12.97 10.54
CA GLN A 28 -10.69 -13.67 10.84
C GLN A 28 -10.89 -14.79 9.82
N GLY A 29 -10.48 -15.99 10.21
CA GLY A 29 -10.42 -17.14 9.30
C GLY A 29 -9.41 -16.92 8.17
N LYS A 30 -9.92 -16.76 6.94
CA LYS A 30 -9.08 -16.56 5.74
C LYS A 30 -8.91 -15.10 5.34
N ILE A 31 -9.69 -14.18 5.90
CA ILE A 31 -9.74 -12.78 5.47
C ILE A 31 -9.20 -11.88 6.60
N PRO A 32 -8.40 -10.85 6.27
CA PRO A 32 -7.95 -9.88 7.26
C PRO A 32 -9.08 -8.91 7.64
N VAL A 33 -9.02 -8.40 8.87
CA VAL A 33 -9.83 -7.28 9.36
C VAL A 33 -8.91 -6.17 9.86
N ILE A 34 -9.40 -4.93 9.82
CA ILE A 34 -8.73 -3.77 10.41
C ILE A 34 -9.03 -3.81 11.93
N ALA A 35 -8.06 -4.20 12.74
CA ALA A 35 -8.25 -4.39 14.18
C ALA A 35 -7.79 -3.18 15.02
N ARG A 36 -6.82 -2.41 14.50
CA ARG A 36 -6.18 -1.26 15.17
C ARG A 36 -5.94 -0.15 14.15
N GLN A 37 -7.01 0.44 13.63
CA GLN A 37 -6.93 1.41 12.53
C GLN A 37 -6.08 2.64 12.91
N GLU A 38 -6.19 3.06 14.17
CA GLU A 38 -5.47 4.16 14.81
C GLU A 38 -3.95 3.97 14.83
N ASP A 39 -3.46 2.73 14.77
CA ASP A 39 -2.04 2.41 14.74
C ASP A 39 -1.44 2.56 13.33
N CYS A 40 -2.27 2.81 12.31
CA CYS A 40 -1.83 2.92 10.93
C CYS A 40 -0.99 4.19 10.70
N GLN A 41 0.28 4.00 10.36
CA GLN A 41 1.22 5.11 10.09
C GLN A 41 1.18 5.62 8.64
N THR A 42 0.10 5.33 7.90
CA THR A 42 -0.05 5.72 6.47
C THR A 42 1.20 5.42 5.62
N CYS A 43 1.81 4.25 5.82
CA CYS A 43 3.03 3.86 5.12
C CYS A 43 2.76 3.17 3.77
N PHE A 44 1.50 2.85 3.47
CA PHE A 44 1.05 2.20 2.22
C PHE A 44 1.67 0.82 1.92
N MET A 45 2.40 0.21 2.85
CA MET A 45 3.04 -1.10 2.67
C MET A 45 2.03 -2.20 2.37
N CYS A 46 0.86 -2.16 3.00
CA CYS A 46 -0.21 -3.13 2.74
C CYS A 46 -0.79 -3.01 1.32
N GLU A 47 -0.81 -1.80 0.73
CA GLU A 47 -1.19 -1.62 -0.68
C GLU A 47 -0.11 -2.14 -1.61
N ALA A 48 1.14 -1.76 -1.37
CA ALA A 48 2.28 -2.19 -2.18
C ALA A 48 2.35 -3.73 -2.28
N TYR A 49 2.13 -4.45 -1.17
CA TYR A 49 2.20 -5.91 -1.13
C TYR A 49 0.89 -6.63 -1.41
N CYS A 50 -0.24 -5.93 -1.58
CA CYS A 50 -1.48 -6.59 -1.97
C CYS A 50 -1.35 -7.05 -3.41
N PRO A 51 -1.45 -8.35 -3.75
CA PRO A 51 -1.31 -8.80 -5.14
C PRO A 51 -2.54 -8.49 -6.00
N VAL A 52 -3.66 -8.16 -5.37
CA VAL A 52 -5.00 -8.05 -6.00
C VAL A 52 -5.65 -6.69 -5.72
N ASP A 53 -4.86 -5.71 -5.27
CA ASP A 53 -5.31 -4.32 -5.08
C ASP A 53 -6.58 -4.19 -4.24
N ALA A 54 -6.65 -4.97 -3.16
CA ALA A 54 -7.81 -5.07 -2.29
C ALA A 54 -7.78 -4.08 -1.10
N LEU A 55 -6.75 -3.26 -0.97
CA LEU A 55 -6.51 -2.43 0.20
C LEU A 55 -6.42 -0.96 -0.24
N TYR A 56 -6.96 -0.06 0.59
CA TYR A 56 -6.80 1.39 0.40
C TYR A 56 -6.45 2.07 1.73
N VAL A 57 -5.34 2.79 1.70
CA VAL A 57 -4.85 3.68 2.76
C VAL A 57 -5.09 5.11 2.29
N ALA A 58 -5.86 5.85 3.07
CA ALA A 58 -5.96 7.28 2.87
C ALA A 58 -4.69 7.99 3.39
N PRO A 59 -4.29 9.12 2.81
CA PRO A 59 -3.07 9.83 3.21
C PRO A 59 -3.14 10.50 4.59
N GLN A 60 -4.32 10.68 5.17
CA GLN A 60 -4.52 11.33 6.47
C GLN A 60 -4.15 10.36 7.60
N ALA A 61 -3.10 10.66 8.35
CA ALA A 61 -2.59 9.75 9.41
C ALA A 61 -3.39 9.82 10.72
N ASP A 62 -4.10 10.92 10.95
CA ASP A 62 -4.72 11.30 12.22
C ASP A 62 -6.24 11.51 12.11
N GLN A 63 -6.81 11.30 10.92
CA GLN A 63 -8.22 11.48 10.64
C GLN A 63 -8.82 10.25 9.96
N LEU A 64 -9.92 9.77 10.53
CA LEU A 64 -10.84 8.86 9.87
C LEU A 64 -11.68 9.64 8.87
N ILE A 65 -11.64 9.21 7.61
CA ILE A 65 -12.32 9.94 6.54
C ILE A 65 -13.57 9.21 6.10
N GLY A 66 -13.60 7.88 6.28
CA GLY A 66 -14.64 7.02 5.75
C GLY A 66 -14.60 7.02 4.22
N VAL A 67 -14.64 5.84 3.62
CA VAL A 67 -14.55 5.71 2.17
C VAL A 67 -15.71 4.88 1.63
N ASN A 68 -16.05 5.13 0.37
CA ASN A 68 -16.96 4.30 -0.40
C ASN A 68 -16.14 3.52 -1.42
N GLU A 69 -16.28 2.19 -1.43
CA GLU A 69 -15.49 1.29 -2.27
C GLU A 69 -15.74 1.54 -3.77
N GLU A 70 -17.00 1.74 -4.17
CA GLU A 70 -17.34 2.01 -5.58
C GLU A 70 -16.67 3.28 -6.09
N ALA A 71 -16.63 4.33 -5.27
CA ALA A 71 -15.97 5.59 -5.60
C ALA A 71 -14.45 5.40 -5.77
N LEU A 72 -13.81 4.61 -4.90
CA LEU A 72 -12.37 4.30 -5.00
C LEU A 72 -12.04 3.48 -6.25
N ILE A 73 -12.93 2.55 -6.62
CA ILE A 73 -12.80 1.79 -7.87
C ILE A 73 -12.93 2.72 -9.07
N GLN A 74 -13.93 3.60 -9.08
CA GLN A 74 -14.17 4.56 -10.16
C GLN A 74 -13.00 5.55 -10.34
N SER A 75 -12.39 5.98 -9.23
CA SER A 75 -11.21 6.86 -9.29
C SER A 75 -9.91 6.12 -9.63
N GLY A 76 -9.93 4.79 -9.70
CA GLY A 76 -8.76 3.98 -10.04
C GLY A 76 -7.65 4.00 -8.99
N VAL A 77 -7.97 4.30 -7.73
CA VAL A 77 -6.94 4.47 -6.68
C VAL A 77 -6.52 3.14 -6.03
N LEU A 78 -7.35 2.10 -6.11
CA LEU A 78 -6.98 0.77 -5.62
C LEU A 78 -5.78 0.22 -6.40
N GLY A 79 -4.66 0.01 -5.71
CA GLY A 79 -3.41 -0.45 -6.33
C GLY A 79 -2.58 0.65 -6.99
N SER A 80 -3.07 1.89 -7.01
CA SER A 80 -2.37 3.02 -7.63
C SER A 80 -0.99 3.25 -7.01
N TRP A 81 -0.86 3.12 -5.68
CA TRP A 81 0.44 3.26 -5.02
C TRP A 81 1.45 2.22 -5.48
N ARG A 82 1.05 0.93 -5.53
CA ARG A 82 1.91 -0.17 -5.99
C ARG A 82 2.40 0.07 -7.42
N ALA A 83 1.51 0.55 -8.29
CA ALA A 83 1.83 0.89 -9.67
C ALA A 83 2.79 2.08 -9.76
N GLU A 84 2.52 3.16 -9.01
CA GLU A 84 3.30 4.40 -9.00
C GLU A 84 4.77 4.17 -8.62
N ILE A 85 5.01 3.36 -7.59
CA ILE A 85 6.37 3.06 -7.11
C ILE A 85 7.05 1.94 -7.91
N GLY A 86 6.34 1.28 -8.83
CA GLY A 86 6.86 0.15 -9.59
C GLY A 86 7.10 -1.11 -8.76
N TRP A 87 6.24 -1.38 -7.76
CA TRP A 87 6.45 -2.48 -6.82
C TRP A 87 5.84 -3.80 -7.32
N GLY A 88 6.66 -4.62 -7.97
CA GLY A 88 6.32 -5.99 -8.33
C GLY A 88 6.89 -6.45 -9.68
N PRO A 89 6.81 -7.75 -9.98
CA PRO A 89 7.24 -8.28 -11.28
C PRO A 89 6.44 -7.65 -12.43
N GLY A 90 7.12 -7.19 -13.48
CA GLY A 90 6.47 -6.62 -14.66
C GLY A 90 6.06 -5.15 -14.55
N ALA A 91 6.53 -4.43 -13.53
CA ALA A 91 6.38 -2.97 -13.49
C ALA A 91 7.10 -2.30 -14.68
N ASN A 92 6.42 -1.36 -15.34
CA ASN A 92 6.96 -0.58 -16.45
C ASN A 92 7.68 0.67 -15.92
N GLY A 93 8.78 0.42 -15.19
CA GLY A 93 9.55 1.46 -14.51
C GLY A 93 9.17 1.62 -13.04
N SER A 94 9.90 2.48 -12.34
CA SER A 94 9.72 2.77 -10.93
C SER A 94 9.81 4.26 -10.64
N MET A 95 9.18 4.71 -9.55
CA MET A 95 9.33 6.09 -9.06
C MET A 95 10.80 6.48 -8.88
N ALA A 96 11.67 5.52 -8.53
CA ALA A 96 13.10 5.76 -8.35
C ALA A 96 13.83 6.17 -9.64
N GLU A 97 13.36 5.79 -10.83
CA GLU A 97 13.99 6.14 -12.11
C GLU A 97 13.84 7.63 -12.46
N ARG A 98 12.89 8.30 -11.84
CA ARG A 98 12.55 9.72 -12.05
C ARG A 98 12.69 10.54 -10.79
N ASP A 99 13.29 9.96 -9.74
CA ASP A 99 13.66 10.68 -8.53
C ASP A 99 14.87 11.58 -8.83
N THR A 100 14.69 12.88 -8.58
CA THR A 100 15.73 13.91 -8.80
C THR A 100 16.37 14.37 -7.48
N THR A 101 16.17 13.61 -6.40
CA THR A 101 16.75 13.90 -5.09
C THR A 101 18.28 13.82 -5.19
N PRO A 102 19.02 14.94 -4.98
CA PRO A 102 20.45 15.03 -5.30
C PRO A 102 21.35 14.01 -4.59
N TYR A 103 20.91 13.50 -3.43
CA TYR A 103 21.65 12.49 -2.68
C TYR A 103 21.79 11.19 -3.45
N PHE A 104 20.75 10.75 -4.16
CA PHE A 104 20.79 9.48 -4.88
C PHE A 104 21.62 9.57 -6.16
N GLU A 105 21.62 10.68 -6.88
CA GLU A 105 22.43 10.80 -8.11
C GLU A 105 23.93 10.67 -7.79
N VAL A 106 24.43 11.45 -6.82
CA VAL A 106 25.86 11.44 -6.45
C VAL A 106 26.28 10.16 -5.72
N PHE A 107 25.48 9.70 -4.75
CA PHE A 107 25.81 8.51 -3.97
C PHE A 107 25.67 7.23 -4.80
N THR A 108 24.62 7.11 -5.62
CA THR A 108 24.37 5.87 -6.39
C THR A 108 25.39 5.71 -7.51
N GLU A 109 25.80 6.79 -8.18
CA GLU A 109 26.89 6.73 -9.17
C GLU A 109 28.23 6.32 -8.54
N GLN A 110 28.51 6.77 -7.31
CA GLN A 110 29.77 6.49 -6.63
C GLN A 110 29.85 5.08 -6.01
N TYR A 111 28.73 4.50 -5.55
CA TYR A 111 28.73 3.32 -4.69
C TYR A 111 27.97 2.09 -5.23
N ARG A 112 27.31 2.17 -6.40
CA ARG A 112 26.62 1.03 -7.01
C ARG A 112 27.60 0.19 -7.85
N THR A 113 28.50 -0.55 -7.20
CA THR A 113 29.27 -1.65 -7.82
C THR A 113 28.46 -2.93 -7.90
#